data_AF-Q5R262-F1
#
_entry.id   AF-Q5R262-F1
#
_cell.length_a   1.000
_cell.length_b   1.000
_cell.length_c   1.000
_cell.angle_alpha   90.00
_cell.angle_beta   90.00
_cell.angle_gamma   90.00
#
_symmetry.space_group_name_H-M   'P 1'
#
loop_
_entity.id
_entity.type
_entity.pdbx_description
1 polymer ?
#
loop_
_entity_poly.entity_id
_entity_poly.type
_entity_poly.pdbx_seq_one_letter_code
_entity_poly.pdbx_strand_id
1 'polypeptide(L)'
;MCSRLLALTCAFCVCHARKMQTPSYQQQVKYVAEQMSAKDDKLDLNSLATLLLASIPRSAFAASGAGAHLPTPNRHDGIKMSTNPDAPIKLGVNGFGRIGRQVVRIAMDREAFVLKHINSPMSPEYMKYLLNHDTVHGRFDGTVEISDDGLIINGLPVSLSATRDPTEIPWKSAGVEYVCESTGAFTTTEGCLKHIESGAKKVIISAPAKDADTPTIVVGVNTDDYDPSMKVVSCASCTTNGLAPLVKVINEKFGIKQGLMTTVHAATASQLTVDGSMKGKDWRAGRAASANIIPSSTGAAKAVAKAYPVMKGKLTGMAFRVPTVDVSVVDLTCELEKETTYDDIKAEVKLASETYAKGVVGYTEDQVVSSDFIGETCSTVFDAEAGIMLTPTFVKLVSWYDNEWGYSTRLVDLVGLMAAADGVTTKEKALAYFTARAVEDTRQSKRSGDVRMEDWAQAMEEADEKLKKVIAAVLDVSESKIVPDATFESLGVQQDEIDPDEMFNPK
;
A
#
# COMPACT_ATOMS: atom_id res chain seq x y z
N MET A 1 -33.28 -14.69 30.20
CA MET A 1 -31.83 -14.41 29.94
C MET A 1 -30.88 -15.27 30.77
N CYS A 2 -31.26 -15.69 31.97
CA CYS A 2 -30.35 -16.07 33.05
C CYS A 2 -30.48 -17.55 33.49
N SER A 3 -30.47 -18.54 32.60
CA SER A 3 -30.51 -19.93 33.12
C SER A 3 -29.73 -20.95 32.33
N ARG A 4 -29.63 -20.84 31.00
CA ARG A 4 -29.05 -21.91 30.15
C ARG A 4 -28.39 -21.45 28.85
N LEU A 5 -28.05 -20.16 28.66
CA LEU A 5 -26.84 -19.82 27.87
C LEU A 5 -25.62 -20.52 28.51
N LEU A 6 -25.71 -20.56 29.84
CA LEU A 6 -25.08 -21.36 30.88
C LEU A 6 -25.10 -22.90 30.68
N ALA A 7 -25.85 -23.46 29.74
CA ALA A 7 -25.87 -24.92 29.57
C ALA A 7 -25.16 -25.39 28.31
N LEU A 8 -24.58 -24.54 27.45
CA LEU A 8 -24.03 -25.04 26.17
C LEU A 8 -22.71 -24.41 25.70
N THR A 9 -22.15 -23.54 26.55
CA THR A 9 -20.82 -23.86 27.10
C THR A 9 -20.66 -25.39 27.35
N CYS A 10 -21.70 -26.09 27.83
CA CYS A 10 -21.62 -27.55 28.05
C CYS A 10 -21.45 -28.40 26.79
N ALA A 11 -21.41 -27.87 25.57
CA ALA A 11 -21.19 -28.72 24.40
C ALA A 11 -20.25 -28.19 23.32
N PHE A 12 -19.63 -27.01 23.44
CA PHE A 12 -18.34 -26.83 22.76
C PHE A 12 -17.29 -27.78 23.37
N CYS A 13 -17.53 -28.12 24.65
CA CYS A 13 -17.11 -29.31 25.35
C CYS A 13 -17.62 -30.65 24.83
N VAL A 14 -18.19 -30.79 23.63
CA VAL A 14 -17.99 -32.11 22.98
C VAL A 14 -16.53 -32.25 22.48
N CYS A 15 -15.66 -31.31 22.85
CA CYS A 15 -14.23 -31.53 23.14
C CYS A 15 -13.35 -31.75 21.92
N HIS A 16 -13.93 -32.19 20.82
CA HIS A 16 -13.24 -33.32 20.23
C HIS A 16 -13.85 -33.80 18.95
N ALA A 17 -14.30 -32.89 18.07
CA ALA A 17 -14.14 -33.25 16.66
C ALA A 17 -12.65 -33.37 16.25
N ARG A 18 -11.72 -33.07 17.19
CA ARG A 18 -10.44 -33.76 17.51
C ARG A 18 -9.21 -32.88 17.25
N LYS A 19 -8.33 -32.84 18.27
CA LYS A 19 -6.95 -32.29 18.37
C LYS A 19 -6.81 -30.82 18.77
N MET A 20 -6.44 -30.58 20.05
CA MET A 20 -5.16 -29.95 20.45
C MET A 20 -5.12 -29.75 21.97
N GLN A 21 -4.17 -30.42 22.65
CA GLN A 21 -3.84 -30.22 24.07
C GLN A 21 -2.59 -29.35 24.17
N THR A 22 -2.71 -28.03 24.29
CA THR A 22 -1.55 -27.14 24.55
C THR A 22 -1.78 -26.24 25.78
N PRO A 23 -0.76 -26.05 26.65
CA PRO A 23 -0.88 -25.27 27.89
C PRO A 23 -1.25 -23.78 27.72
N SER A 24 -0.90 -23.16 26.58
CA SER A 24 -1.19 -21.74 26.32
C SER A 24 -2.68 -21.45 26.16
N TYR A 25 -3.44 -22.44 25.65
CA TYR A 25 -4.89 -22.31 25.44
C TYR A 25 -5.65 -22.30 26.76
N GLN A 26 -5.22 -23.10 27.73
CA GLN A 26 -5.81 -23.10 29.08
C GLN A 26 -5.57 -21.77 29.81
N GLN A 27 -4.43 -21.11 29.56
CA GLN A 27 -4.14 -19.78 30.11
C GLN A 27 -5.01 -18.67 29.47
N GLN A 28 -5.29 -18.77 28.17
CA GLN A 28 -6.18 -17.83 27.47
C GLN A 28 -7.63 -17.94 27.92
N VAL A 29 -8.14 -19.17 28.11
CA VAL A 29 -9.49 -19.41 28.65
C VAL A 29 -9.62 -18.84 30.07
N LYS A 30 -8.57 -18.96 30.88
CA LYS A 30 -8.54 -18.42 32.24
C LYS A 30 -8.52 -16.88 32.26
N TYR A 31 -7.74 -16.25 31.37
CA TYR A 31 -7.69 -14.79 31.21
C TYR A 31 -9.04 -14.19 30.80
N VAL A 32 -9.75 -14.84 29.87
CA VAL A 32 -11.09 -14.41 29.43
C VAL A 32 -12.11 -14.54 30.57
N ALA A 33 -12.05 -15.63 31.35
CA ALA A 33 -12.90 -15.80 32.52
C ALA A 33 -12.64 -14.74 33.61
N GLU A 34 -11.37 -14.34 33.84
CA GLU A 34 -10.98 -13.30 34.79
C GLU A 34 -11.44 -11.89 34.34
N GLN A 35 -11.39 -11.59 33.03
CA GLN A 35 -11.87 -10.31 32.47
C GLN A 35 -13.40 -10.17 32.55
N MET A 36 -14.13 -11.28 32.41
CA MET A 36 -15.59 -11.31 32.52
C MET A 36 -16.09 -11.18 33.96
N SER A 37 -15.28 -11.58 34.95
CA SER A 37 -15.57 -11.41 36.38
C SER A 37 -15.40 -9.96 36.87
N ALA A 38 -14.70 -9.10 36.11
CA ALA A 38 -14.31 -7.76 36.56
C ALA A 38 -15.20 -6.62 36.06
N LYS A 39 -16.19 -6.89 35.20
CA LYS A 39 -17.08 -5.87 34.62
C LYS A 39 -18.54 -6.26 34.79
N ASP A 40 -19.22 -5.60 35.71
CA ASP A 40 -20.68 -5.63 35.80
C ASP A 40 -21.30 -5.09 34.49
N ASP A 41 -21.97 -6.01 33.79
CA ASP A 41 -23.18 -5.84 32.99
C ASP A 41 -23.23 -4.90 31.77
N LYS A 42 -22.10 -4.57 31.12
CA LYS A 42 -22.14 -4.03 29.74
C LYS A 42 -20.95 -4.49 28.88
N LEU A 43 -21.05 -5.67 28.27
CA LEU A 43 -20.28 -5.98 27.06
C LEU A 43 -21.23 -6.02 25.85
N ASP A 44 -20.97 -5.15 24.88
CA ASP A 44 -21.60 -5.16 23.57
C ASP A 44 -21.12 -6.38 22.75
N LEU A 45 -22.06 -7.03 22.05
CA LEU A 45 -21.87 -8.16 21.14
C LEU A 45 -20.70 -7.96 20.15
N ASN A 46 -20.43 -6.73 19.71
CA ASN A 46 -19.30 -6.43 18.81
C ASN A 46 -17.93 -6.60 19.51
N SER A 47 -17.85 -6.30 20.80
CA SER A 47 -16.61 -6.49 21.59
C SER A 47 -16.34 -7.98 21.83
N LEU A 48 -17.40 -8.80 21.96
CA LEU A 48 -17.31 -10.24 22.13
C LEU A 48 -16.89 -10.93 20.82
N ALA A 49 -17.45 -10.50 19.68
CA ALA A 49 -17.08 -11.00 18.35
C ALA A 49 -15.62 -10.70 17.99
N THR A 50 -15.12 -9.53 18.39
CA THR A 50 -13.72 -9.13 18.18
C THR A 50 -12.75 -10.00 18.99
N LEU A 51 -13.10 -10.34 20.24
CA LEU A 51 -12.31 -11.24 21.09
C LEU A 51 -12.30 -12.70 20.60
N LEU A 52 -13.41 -13.17 20.03
CA LEU A 52 -13.54 -14.51 19.45
C LEU A 52 -12.76 -14.65 18.12
N LEU A 53 -12.73 -13.61 17.29
CA LEU A 53 -11.96 -13.60 16.05
C LEU A 53 -10.45 -13.51 16.30
N ALA A 54 -10.03 -12.84 17.37
CA ALA A 54 -8.61 -12.71 17.75
C ALA A 54 -7.99 -14.01 18.31
N SER A 55 -8.79 -15.04 18.61
CA SER A 55 -8.33 -16.29 19.25
C SER A 55 -8.24 -17.50 18.30
N ILE A 56 -8.46 -17.30 16.99
CA ILE A 56 -8.35 -18.37 15.98
C ILE A 56 -6.93 -18.39 15.40
N PRO A 57 -6.15 -19.49 15.53
CA PRO A 57 -4.83 -19.59 14.93
C PRO A 57 -4.90 -19.64 13.39
N ARG A 58 -4.06 -18.83 12.71
CA ARG A 58 -3.93 -18.79 11.22
C ARG A 58 -3.51 -20.12 10.57
N SER A 59 -3.18 -21.16 11.34
CA SER A 59 -2.68 -22.44 10.83
C SER A 59 -3.75 -23.37 10.21
N ALA A 60 -5.03 -22.98 10.20
CA ALA A 60 -6.12 -23.78 9.64
C ALA A 60 -6.27 -23.70 8.10
N PHE A 61 -5.46 -22.89 7.39
CA PHE A 61 -5.61 -22.67 5.94
C PHE A 61 -4.51 -23.32 5.06
N ALA A 62 -3.61 -24.13 5.62
CA ALA A 62 -2.50 -24.70 4.85
C ALA A 62 -2.54 -26.23 4.83
N ALA A 63 -3.27 -26.83 3.88
CA ALA A 63 -3.04 -28.20 3.43
C ALA A 63 -3.70 -28.52 2.08
N SER A 64 -2.95 -28.37 0.99
CA SER A 64 -2.80 -29.41 -0.06
C SER A 64 -1.88 -28.89 -1.16
N GLY A 65 -0.68 -29.46 -1.22
CA GLY A 65 0.27 -29.24 -2.31
C GLY A 65 0.03 -30.22 -3.44
N ALA A 66 -0.20 -29.72 -4.64
CA ALA A 66 0.09 -30.40 -5.89
C ALA A 66 0.66 -29.36 -6.85
N GLY A 67 1.80 -29.70 -7.46
CA GLY A 67 2.60 -28.78 -8.27
C GLY A 67 1.80 -28.10 -9.38
N ALA A 68 1.76 -26.78 -9.32
CA ALA A 68 1.37 -25.92 -10.43
C ALA A 68 2.42 -24.81 -10.51
N HIS A 69 2.86 -24.49 -11.73
CA HIS A 69 3.56 -23.26 -12.04
C HIS A 69 2.86 -22.11 -11.29
N LEU A 70 3.58 -21.42 -10.40
CA LEU A 70 3.06 -20.23 -9.73
C LEU A 70 2.64 -19.23 -10.81
N PRO A 71 1.34 -18.95 -10.98
CA PRO A 71 0.92 -17.82 -11.77
C PRO A 71 1.37 -16.58 -11.00
N THR A 72 2.07 -15.67 -11.66
CA THR A 72 2.24 -14.30 -11.15
C THR A 72 0.85 -13.77 -10.77
N PRO A 73 0.64 -13.24 -9.55
CA PRO A 73 -0.68 -12.73 -9.17
C PRO A 73 -1.05 -11.62 -10.15
N ASN A 74 -2.18 -11.78 -10.85
CA ASN A 74 -2.82 -10.69 -11.58
C ASN A 74 -3.09 -9.58 -10.56
N ARG A 75 -2.33 -8.49 -10.64
CA ARG A 75 -2.31 -7.44 -9.61
C ARG A 75 -3.51 -6.49 -9.65
N HIS A 76 -4.47 -6.66 -10.56
CA HIS A 76 -5.51 -5.66 -10.81
C HIS A 76 -6.89 -6.24 -11.16
N ASP A 77 -7.40 -7.22 -10.41
CA ASP A 77 -8.81 -7.63 -10.52
C ASP A 77 -9.74 -6.55 -9.93
N GLY A 78 -9.85 -5.41 -10.61
CA GLY A 78 -10.74 -4.31 -10.21
C GLY A 78 -10.43 -2.94 -10.82
N ILE A 79 -9.22 -2.71 -11.35
CA ILE A 79 -8.84 -1.39 -11.90
C ILE A 79 -9.00 -1.43 -13.42
N LYS A 80 -9.94 -0.63 -13.95
CA LYS A 80 -10.12 -0.47 -15.39
C LYS A 80 -9.15 0.59 -15.89
N MET A 81 -8.33 0.21 -16.87
CA MET A 81 -7.57 1.15 -17.69
C MET A 81 -8.48 2.29 -18.18
N SER A 82 -8.04 3.53 -17.99
CA SER A 82 -8.68 4.73 -18.50
C SER A 82 -8.71 4.67 -20.02
N THR A 83 -9.91 4.47 -20.54
CA THR A 83 -10.26 4.63 -21.95
C THR A 83 -11.10 5.89 -22.15
N ASN A 84 -11.10 6.81 -21.17
CA ASN A 84 -11.91 8.02 -21.18
C ASN A 84 -11.15 9.18 -21.85
N PRO A 85 -11.48 9.56 -23.10
CA PRO A 85 -10.80 10.67 -23.78
C PRO A 85 -11.09 12.04 -23.12
N ASP A 86 -12.18 12.13 -22.36
CA ASP A 86 -12.67 13.35 -21.70
C ASP A 86 -12.35 13.38 -20.21
N ALA A 87 -11.39 12.57 -19.76
CA ALA A 87 -10.99 12.57 -18.37
C ALA A 87 -10.52 13.98 -17.93
N PRO A 88 -10.87 14.41 -16.71
CA PRO A 88 -10.66 15.80 -16.28
C PRO A 88 -9.18 16.17 -16.18
N ILE A 89 -8.31 15.22 -15.80
CA ILE A 89 -6.89 15.48 -15.62
C ILE A 89 -6.13 15.17 -16.92
N LYS A 90 -5.76 16.22 -17.64
CA LYS A 90 -5.04 16.14 -18.92
C LYS A 90 -3.53 16.18 -18.69
N LEU A 91 -2.91 15.01 -18.71
CA LEU A 91 -1.50 14.82 -18.37
C LEU A 91 -0.60 14.91 -19.62
N GLY A 92 0.54 15.56 -19.46
CA GLY A 92 1.69 15.48 -20.36
C GLY A 92 2.93 14.98 -19.62
N VAL A 93 3.82 14.28 -20.32
CA VAL A 93 5.07 13.77 -19.75
C VAL A 93 6.26 14.31 -20.54
N ASN A 94 7.17 15.01 -19.85
CA ASN A 94 8.47 15.38 -20.41
C ASN A 94 9.55 14.41 -19.91
N GLY A 95 10.18 13.69 -20.84
CA GLY A 95 11.16 12.65 -20.54
C GLY A 95 10.52 11.28 -20.29
N PHE A 96 10.56 10.40 -21.29
CA PHE A 96 9.96 9.06 -21.23
C PHE A 96 10.90 7.98 -20.67
N GLY A 97 11.58 8.33 -19.56
CA GLY A 97 12.52 7.46 -18.84
C GLY A 97 11.83 6.48 -17.90
N ARG A 98 12.55 5.97 -16.88
CA ARG A 98 11.99 5.03 -15.88
C ARG A 98 10.74 5.61 -15.21
N ILE A 99 10.86 6.80 -14.62
CA ILE A 99 9.73 7.48 -13.95
C ILE A 99 8.62 7.87 -14.93
N GLY A 100 8.96 8.51 -16.06
CA GLY A 100 7.95 8.93 -17.04
C GLY A 100 7.08 7.77 -17.56
N ARG A 101 7.67 6.59 -17.79
CA ARG A 101 6.91 5.40 -18.18
C ARG A 101 6.03 4.87 -17.05
N GLN A 102 6.53 4.77 -15.82
CA GLN A 102 5.71 4.32 -14.69
C GLN A 102 4.57 5.31 -14.40
N VAL A 103 4.80 6.61 -14.51
CA VAL A 103 3.75 7.64 -14.41
C VAL A 103 2.67 7.42 -15.47
N VAL A 104 3.04 7.12 -16.73
CA VAL A 104 2.06 6.78 -17.77
C VAL A 104 1.30 5.51 -17.41
N ARG A 105 1.97 4.43 -16.99
CA ARG A 105 1.29 3.19 -16.59
C ARG A 105 0.25 3.45 -15.50
N ILE A 106 0.68 4.07 -14.40
CA ILE A 106 -0.17 4.32 -13.22
C ILE A 106 -1.27 5.36 -13.50
N ALA A 107 -0.99 6.41 -14.27
CA ALA A 107 -2.00 7.41 -14.61
C ALA A 107 -3.07 6.81 -15.53
N MET A 108 -2.67 6.01 -16.51
CA MET A 108 -3.61 5.37 -17.43
C MET A 108 -4.44 4.29 -16.74
N ASP A 109 -4.08 3.80 -15.56
CA ASP A 109 -4.94 2.95 -14.73
C ASP A 109 -6.07 3.74 -14.03
N ARG A 110 -6.10 5.08 -14.12
CA ARG A 110 -7.05 5.93 -13.39
C ARG A 110 -8.02 6.64 -14.33
N GLU A 111 -9.32 6.37 -14.20
CA GLU A 111 -10.38 6.97 -15.04
C GLU A 111 -10.40 8.51 -15.03
N ALA A 112 -9.85 9.15 -13.99
CA ALA A 112 -9.76 10.61 -13.89
C ALA A 112 -8.63 11.22 -14.73
N PHE A 113 -7.73 10.40 -15.27
CA PHE A 113 -6.56 10.81 -16.04
C PHE A 113 -6.70 10.45 -17.51
N VAL A 114 -6.18 11.33 -18.36
CA VAL A 114 -5.95 11.07 -19.78
C VAL A 114 -4.56 11.60 -20.15
N LEU A 115 -3.73 10.74 -20.70
CA LEU A 115 -2.46 11.16 -21.29
C LEU A 115 -2.71 11.79 -22.65
N LYS A 116 -2.17 12.99 -22.88
CA LYS A 116 -2.37 13.73 -24.14
C LYS A 116 -1.11 13.86 -24.98
N HIS A 117 0.05 13.95 -24.32
CA HIS A 117 1.31 14.23 -25.01
C HIS A 117 2.53 13.67 -24.27
N ILE A 118 3.52 13.19 -25.03
CA ILE A 118 4.84 12.80 -24.52
C ILE A 118 5.92 13.55 -25.31
N ASN A 119 6.80 14.26 -24.61
CA ASN A 119 8.03 14.80 -25.20
C ASN A 119 9.23 13.91 -24.85
N SER A 120 9.89 13.34 -25.86
CA SER A 120 11.04 12.46 -25.71
C SER A 120 11.86 12.41 -27.00
N PRO A 121 13.20 12.34 -26.96
CA PRO A 121 14.02 12.17 -28.17
C PRO A 121 13.93 10.76 -28.78
N MET A 122 13.17 9.84 -28.17
CA MET A 122 12.99 8.47 -28.64
C MET A 122 12.02 8.43 -29.82
N SER A 123 12.23 7.48 -30.75
CA SER A 123 11.26 7.24 -31.82
C SER A 123 9.96 6.63 -31.29
N PRO A 124 8.81 6.77 -31.99
CA PRO A 124 7.55 6.14 -31.60
C PRO A 124 7.67 4.62 -31.41
N GLU A 125 8.42 3.93 -32.28
CA GLU A 125 8.66 2.48 -32.21
C GLU A 125 9.37 2.12 -30.90
N TYR A 126 10.37 2.92 -30.52
CA TYR A 126 11.15 2.63 -29.33
C TYR A 126 10.38 2.96 -28.05
N MET A 127 9.57 4.03 -28.06
CA MET A 127 8.65 4.33 -26.95
C MET A 127 7.61 3.22 -26.77
N LYS A 128 7.00 2.74 -27.86
CA LYS A 128 6.11 1.57 -27.84
C LYS A 128 6.81 0.35 -27.26
N TYR A 129 8.03 0.04 -27.71
CA TYR A 129 8.81 -1.08 -27.20
C TYR A 129 9.07 -0.96 -25.69
N LEU A 130 9.60 0.18 -25.23
CA LEU A 130 9.94 0.40 -23.81
C LEU A 130 8.71 0.51 -22.90
N LEU A 131 7.56 0.92 -23.42
CA LEU A 131 6.32 0.86 -22.65
C LEU A 131 5.84 -0.59 -22.54
N ASN A 132 5.81 -1.34 -23.64
CA ASN A 132 5.37 -2.75 -23.68
C ASN A 132 6.28 -3.72 -22.91
N HIS A 133 7.57 -3.40 -22.76
CA HIS A 133 8.58 -4.26 -22.15
C HIS A 133 9.31 -3.51 -21.03
N ASP A 134 9.10 -3.91 -19.78
CA ASP A 134 9.92 -3.45 -18.65
C ASP A 134 10.49 -4.66 -17.89
N THR A 135 11.80 -4.64 -17.61
CA THR A 135 12.49 -5.73 -16.92
C THR A 135 12.03 -5.91 -15.48
N VAL A 136 11.63 -4.82 -14.81
CA VAL A 136 11.26 -4.84 -13.39
C VAL A 136 9.76 -4.97 -13.26
N HIS A 137 9.01 -4.13 -13.97
CA HIS A 137 7.56 -4.01 -13.84
C HIS A 137 6.80 -4.83 -14.89
N GLY A 138 7.49 -5.75 -15.56
CA GLY A 138 6.89 -6.66 -16.53
C GLY A 138 6.26 -5.99 -17.75
N ARG A 139 5.31 -6.71 -18.35
CA ARG A 139 4.56 -6.26 -19.52
C ARG A 139 3.60 -5.13 -19.15
N PHE A 140 3.39 -4.21 -20.08
CA PHE A 140 2.33 -3.23 -19.92
C PHE A 140 0.97 -3.92 -20.04
N ASP A 141 0.11 -3.71 -19.05
CA ASP A 141 -1.24 -4.27 -18.99
C ASP A 141 -2.24 -3.40 -19.78
N GLY A 142 -1.90 -3.13 -21.03
CA GLY A 142 -2.63 -2.25 -21.93
C GLY A 142 -2.16 -2.39 -23.36
N THR A 143 -2.74 -1.61 -24.27
CA THR A 143 -2.36 -1.63 -25.70
C THR A 143 -1.56 -0.40 -26.07
N VAL A 144 -0.57 -0.58 -26.94
CA VAL A 144 0.23 0.50 -27.51
C VAL A 144 0.42 0.27 -29.00
N GLU A 145 -0.13 1.16 -29.80
CA GLU A 145 -0.03 1.17 -31.25
C GLU A 145 0.66 2.44 -31.72
N ILE A 146 1.21 2.39 -32.93
CA ILE A 146 1.79 3.55 -33.60
C ILE A 146 0.73 4.09 -34.54
N SER A 147 0.61 5.41 -34.60
CA SER A 147 -0.24 6.14 -35.54
C SER A 147 0.60 7.20 -36.25
N ASP A 148 0.05 7.80 -37.29
CA ASP A 148 0.75 8.84 -38.07
C ASP A 148 1.13 10.06 -37.20
N ASP A 149 0.30 10.38 -36.19
CA ASP A 149 0.47 11.54 -35.32
C ASP A 149 1.09 11.22 -33.95
N GLY A 150 1.50 9.97 -33.71
CA GLY A 150 2.11 9.55 -32.45
C GLY A 150 1.79 8.12 -32.02
N LEU A 151 1.31 7.95 -30.80
CA LEU A 151 0.91 6.64 -30.25
C LEU A 151 -0.60 6.58 -30.03
N ILE A 152 -1.13 5.37 -30.01
CA ILE A 152 -2.46 5.08 -29.47
C ILE A 152 -2.26 4.18 -28.26
N ILE A 153 -2.56 4.69 -27.06
CA ILE A 153 -2.42 3.97 -25.79
C ILE A 153 -3.81 3.68 -25.25
N ASN A 154 -4.16 2.40 -25.09
CA ASN A 154 -5.50 1.95 -24.67
C ASN A 154 -6.63 2.53 -25.55
N GLY A 155 -6.39 2.63 -26.86
CA GLY A 155 -7.34 3.22 -27.82
C GLY A 155 -7.40 4.75 -27.80
N LEU A 156 -6.61 5.43 -26.95
CA LEU A 156 -6.58 6.89 -26.85
C LEU A 156 -5.37 7.47 -27.60
N PRO A 157 -5.55 8.50 -28.44
CA PRO A 157 -4.46 9.13 -29.16
C PRO A 157 -3.56 9.95 -28.23
N VAL A 158 -2.25 9.74 -28.35
CA VAL A 158 -1.20 10.43 -27.61
C VAL A 158 -0.19 10.99 -28.59
N SER A 159 -0.17 12.32 -28.71
CA SER A 159 0.75 13.03 -29.58
C SER A 159 2.18 13.02 -29.03
N LEU A 160 3.17 13.15 -29.92
CA LEU A 160 4.59 13.09 -29.56
C LEU A 160 5.35 14.35 -30.01
N SER A 161 6.40 14.71 -29.28
CA SER A 161 7.43 15.63 -29.74
C SER A 161 8.82 15.21 -29.24
N ALA A 162 9.87 15.81 -29.84
CA ALA A 162 11.27 15.48 -29.53
C ALA A 162 12.15 16.73 -29.39
N THR A 163 11.61 17.81 -28.81
CA THR A 163 12.37 19.06 -28.61
C THR A 163 13.10 19.06 -27.26
N ARG A 164 14.22 19.78 -27.23
CA ARG A 164 15.00 20.05 -26.01
C ARG A 164 14.59 21.35 -25.32
N ASP A 165 13.86 22.22 -26.01
CA ASP A 165 13.36 23.47 -25.45
C ASP A 165 11.92 23.28 -24.95
N PRO A 166 11.67 23.35 -23.63
CA PRO A 166 10.32 23.29 -23.06
C PRO A 166 9.29 24.25 -23.66
N THR A 167 9.73 25.39 -24.20
CA THR A 167 8.84 26.41 -24.80
C THR A 167 8.30 26.00 -26.17
N GLU A 168 8.95 25.04 -26.84
CA GLU A 168 8.54 24.52 -28.14
C GLU A 168 7.62 23.30 -28.04
N ILE A 169 7.47 22.72 -26.84
CA ILE A 169 6.62 21.54 -26.65
C ILE A 169 5.15 21.95 -26.80
N PRO A 170 4.33 21.28 -27.63
CA PRO A 170 2.99 21.73 -27.99
C PRO A 170 1.94 21.43 -26.89
N TRP A 171 2.19 21.77 -25.62
CA TRP A 171 1.26 21.48 -24.52
C TRP A 171 -0.13 22.08 -24.74
N LYS A 172 -0.20 23.35 -25.16
CA LYS A 172 -1.48 24.04 -25.41
C LYS A 172 -2.32 23.34 -26.47
N SER A 173 -1.73 23.04 -27.63
CA SER A 173 -2.45 22.43 -28.75
C SER A 173 -2.77 20.95 -28.52
N ALA A 174 -1.93 20.24 -27.75
CA ALA A 174 -2.24 18.89 -27.27
C ALA A 174 -3.29 18.87 -26.14
N GLY A 175 -3.62 20.03 -25.57
CA GLY A 175 -4.58 20.16 -24.46
C GLY A 175 -4.05 19.66 -23.12
N VAL A 176 -2.74 19.66 -22.91
CA VAL A 176 -2.11 19.30 -21.62
C VAL A 176 -2.31 20.41 -20.59
N GLU A 177 -2.66 20.03 -19.37
CA GLU A 177 -2.82 20.96 -18.24
C GLU A 177 -1.79 20.71 -17.14
N TYR A 178 -1.49 19.45 -16.84
CA TYR A 178 -0.50 19.04 -15.85
C TYR A 178 0.68 18.36 -16.55
N VAL A 179 1.89 18.82 -16.26
CA VAL A 179 3.13 18.23 -16.83
C VAL A 179 3.91 17.51 -15.73
N CYS A 180 4.21 16.25 -15.95
CA CYS A 180 5.26 15.54 -15.22
C CYS A 180 6.61 15.85 -15.88
N GLU A 181 7.45 16.63 -15.19
CA GLU A 181 8.82 16.91 -15.61
C GLU A 181 9.75 15.83 -15.05
N SER A 182 10.08 14.86 -15.90
CA SER A 182 10.85 13.66 -15.55
C SER A 182 12.13 13.46 -16.37
N THR A 183 12.67 14.54 -16.94
CA THR A 183 13.96 14.51 -17.66
C THR A 183 15.15 14.57 -16.69
N GLY A 184 14.97 15.17 -15.51
CA GLY A 184 16.03 15.52 -14.58
C GLY A 184 16.90 16.72 -15.01
N ALA A 185 16.62 17.30 -16.18
CA ALA A 185 17.30 18.49 -16.69
C ALA A 185 16.69 19.78 -16.12
N PHE A 186 15.35 19.87 -16.08
CA PHE A 186 14.62 21.03 -15.56
C PHE A 186 14.19 20.76 -14.11
N THR A 187 14.96 21.30 -13.17
CA THR A 187 14.80 21.03 -11.73
C THR A 187 14.76 22.32 -10.91
N THR A 188 14.30 23.40 -11.53
CA THR A 188 14.11 24.73 -10.93
C THR A 188 12.78 25.31 -11.42
N THR A 189 12.24 26.26 -10.66
CA THR A 189 11.04 27.03 -11.03
C THR A 189 11.25 27.72 -12.37
N GLU A 190 12.37 28.43 -12.55
CA GLU A 190 12.71 29.11 -13.81
C GLU A 190 12.70 28.15 -15.02
N GLY A 191 13.34 26.97 -14.88
CA GLY A 191 13.38 25.99 -15.96
C GLY A 191 11.99 25.43 -16.31
N CYS A 192 11.14 25.22 -15.30
CA CYS A 192 9.82 24.64 -15.47
C CYS A 192 8.76 25.66 -15.92
N LEU A 193 8.94 26.96 -15.64
CA LEU A 193 8.04 28.02 -16.12
C LEU A 193 7.96 28.06 -17.65
N LYS A 194 8.98 27.57 -18.35
CA LYS A 194 8.97 27.41 -19.80
C LYS A 194 7.88 26.44 -20.32
N HIS A 195 7.50 25.42 -19.52
CA HIS A 195 6.35 24.58 -19.86
C HIS A 195 5.02 25.32 -19.67
N ILE A 196 4.96 26.27 -18.74
CA ILE A 196 3.78 27.13 -18.55
C ILE A 196 3.65 28.09 -19.73
N GLU A 197 4.77 28.63 -20.23
CA GLU A 197 4.82 29.47 -21.43
C GLU A 197 4.28 28.74 -22.67
N SER A 198 4.57 27.45 -22.81
CA SER A 198 4.03 26.61 -23.89
C SER A 198 2.61 26.07 -23.64
N GLY A 199 1.99 26.46 -22.52
CA GLY A 199 0.56 26.37 -22.28
C GLY A 199 0.09 25.35 -21.25
N ALA A 200 1.01 24.67 -20.56
CA ALA A 200 0.63 23.89 -19.37
C ALA A 200 0.15 24.83 -18.24
N LYS A 201 -0.70 24.33 -17.35
CA LYS A 201 -1.16 25.07 -16.16
C LYS A 201 -0.28 24.82 -14.95
N LYS A 202 0.20 23.58 -14.80
CA LYS A 202 0.98 23.11 -13.64
C LYS A 202 2.12 22.20 -14.08
N VAL A 203 3.24 22.27 -13.38
CA VAL A 203 4.40 21.40 -13.59
C VAL A 203 4.81 20.75 -12.28
N ILE A 204 5.00 19.43 -12.32
CA ILE A 204 5.43 18.62 -11.18
C ILE A 204 6.80 18.05 -11.52
N ILE A 205 7.82 18.45 -10.77
CA ILE A 205 9.19 17.98 -10.93
C ILE A 205 9.32 16.61 -10.25
N SER A 206 9.80 15.61 -10.99
CA SER A 206 10.04 14.24 -10.50
C SER A 206 11.39 14.05 -9.80
N ALA A 207 11.91 15.11 -9.17
CA ALA A 207 13.18 15.13 -8.45
C ALA A 207 13.21 16.30 -7.45
N PRO A 208 14.12 16.29 -6.46
CA PRO A 208 14.34 17.44 -5.60
C PRO A 208 14.70 18.68 -6.43
N ALA A 209 14.00 19.78 -6.17
CA ALA A 209 14.33 21.06 -6.78
C ALA A 209 15.72 21.55 -6.35
N LYS A 210 16.43 22.21 -7.26
CA LYS A 210 17.79 22.74 -7.07
C LYS A 210 17.79 24.19 -6.59
N ASP A 211 16.66 24.86 -6.61
CA ASP A 211 16.45 26.21 -6.10
C ASP A 211 15.71 26.21 -4.75
N ALA A 212 15.63 27.38 -4.14
CA ALA A 212 14.90 27.59 -2.89
C ALA A 212 13.41 27.87 -3.13
N ASP A 213 13.07 28.44 -4.29
CA ASP A 213 11.75 28.97 -4.59
C ASP A 213 10.72 27.88 -4.89
N THR A 214 11.16 26.73 -5.42
CA THR A 214 10.24 25.64 -5.77
C THR A 214 9.71 24.95 -4.50
N PRO A 215 8.39 24.98 -4.25
CA PRO A 215 7.78 24.26 -3.13
C PRO A 215 7.98 22.75 -3.26
N THR A 216 8.30 22.10 -2.14
CA THR A 216 8.41 20.65 -2.06
C THR A 216 7.16 20.10 -1.37
N ILE A 217 6.39 19.27 -2.09
CA ILE A 217 5.18 18.64 -1.56
C ILE A 217 5.40 17.13 -1.51
N VAL A 218 5.23 16.56 -0.32
CA VAL A 218 5.28 15.12 -0.08
C VAL A 218 3.89 14.65 0.33
N VAL A 219 3.33 13.76 -0.48
CA VAL A 219 1.97 13.23 -0.29
C VAL A 219 1.88 12.50 1.06
N GLY A 220 0.86 12.83 1.86
CA GLY A 220 0.66 12.27 3.20
C GLY A 220 1.51 12.91 4.31
N VAL A 221 2.31 13.94 3.99
CA VAL A 221 3.12 14.67 4.97
C VAL A 221 2.71 16.12 5.06
N ASN A 222 2.76 16.84 3.94
CA ASN A 222 2.47 18.27 3.86
C ASN A 222 1.63 18.63 2.63
N THR A 223 0.74 17.72 2.25
CA THR A 223 -0.15 17.88 1.10
C THR A 223 -1.02 19.13 1.20
N ASP A 224 -1.44 19.48 2.41
CA ASP A 224 -2.29 20.64 2.67
C ASP A 224 -1.54 21.97 2.52
N ASP A 225 -0.21 21.96 2.40
CA ASP A 225 0.59 23.16 2.09
C ASP A 225 0.46 23.58 0.62
N TYR A 226 -0.12 22.72 -0.24
CA TYR A 226 -0.33 23.06 -1.63
C TYR A 226 -1.31 24.22 -1.78
N ASP A 227 -0.88 25.26 -2.49
CA ASP A 227 -1.72 26.40 -2.86
C ASP A 227 -1.97 26.43 -4.38
N PRO A 228 -3.20 26.66 -4.86
CA PRO A 228 -3.50 26.74 -6.30
C PRO A 228 -2.72 27.83 -7.08
N SER A 229 -2.09 28.79 -6.43
CA SER A 229 -1.16 29.72 -7.08
C SER A 229 0.19 29.09 -7.43
N MET A 230 0.56 27.97 -6.81
CA MET A 230 1.78 27.21 -7.11
C MET A 230 1.67 26.60 -8.50
N LYS A 231 2.42 27.17 -9.44
CA LYS A 231 2.51 26.70 -10.84
C LYS A 231 3.50 25.56 -11.01
N VAL A 232 4.57 25.56 -10.22
CA VAL A 232 5.63 24.56 -10.25
C VAL A 232 5.82 24.02 -8.85
N VAL A 233 5.81 22.70 -8.69
CA VAL A 233 6.11 22.02 -7.42
C VAL A 233 7.07 20.86 -7.65
N SER A 234 7.81 20.48 -6.62
CA SER A 234 8.64 19.27 -6.61
C SER A 234 8.00 18.18 -5.77
N CYS A 235 7.92 16.97 -6.32
CA CYS A 235 7.51 15.77 -5.58
C CYS A 235 8.66 15.17 -4.74
N ALA A 236 9.69 15.96 -4.43
CA ALA A 236 10.92 15.55 -3.75
C ALA A 236 11.63 14.37 -4.46
N SER A 237 12.29 13.50 -3.70
CA SER A 237 12.88 12.23 -4.20
C SER A 237 12.11 11.01 -3.70
N CYS A 238 12.35 9.85 -4.31
CA CYS A 238 11.90 8.55 -3.83
C CYS A 238 12.28 8.31 -2.35
N THR A 239 13.54 8.52 -1.96
CA THR A 239 13.98 8.38 -0.56
C THR A 239 13.29 9.37 0.38
N THR A 240 12.97 10.60 -0.07
CA THR A 240 12.23 11.56 0.77
C THR A 240 10.81 11.06 1.01
N ASN A 241 10.14 10.55 -0.02
CA ASN A 241 8.82 9.93 0.10
C ASN A 241 8.87 8.63 0.93
N GLY A 242 9.96 7.85 0.84
CA GLY A 242 10.18 6.65 1.63
C GLY A 242 10.54 6.90 3.09
N LEU A 243 10.96 8.10 3.46
CA LEU A 243 11.37 8.46 4.83
C LEU A 243 10.36 9.36 5.55
N ALA A 244 9.86 10.41 4.89
CA ALA A 244 9.09 11.46 5.53
C ALA A 244 7.78 10.98 6.19
N PRO A 245 6.97 10.09 5.57
CA PRO A 245 5.75 9.59 6.21
C PRO A 245 6.04 8.80 7.49
N LEU A 246 7.05 7.91 7.47
CA LEU A 246 7.46 7.18 8.67
C LEU A 246 7.98 8.13 9.76
N VAL A 247 8.82 9.10 9.38
CA VAL A 247 9.32 10.14 10.31
C VAL A 247 8.17 10.92 10.96
N LYS A 248 7.14 11.28 10.20
CA LYS A 248 5.96 11.97 10.72
C LYS A 248 5.23 11.11 11.76
N VAL A 249 4.93 9.86 11.44
CA VAL A 249 4.29 8.90 12.37
C VAL A 249 5.07 8.78 13.68
N ILE A 250 6.37 8.53 13.60
CA ILE A 250 7.22 8.35 14.79
C ILE A 250 7.35 9.64 15.59
N ASN A 251 7.55 10.77 14.91
CA ASN A 251 7.73 12.05 15.60
C ASN A 251 6.45 12.51 16.31
N GLU A 252 5.27 12.34 15.70
CA GLU A 252 4.02 12.81 16.31
C GLU A 252 3.67 12.02 17.58
N LYS A 253 4.00 10.72 17.62
CA LYS A 253 3.74 9.88 18.78
C LYS A 253 4.84 10.02 19.85
N PHE A 254 6.09 9.79 19.46
CA PHE A 254 7.22 9.59 20.38
C PHE A 254 8.18 10.78 20.45
N GLY A 255 8.14 11.68 19.45
CA GLY A 255 9.10 12.76 19.27
C GLY A 255 10.45 12.21 18.79
N ILE A 256 11.04 12.83 17.75
CA ILE A 256 12.41 12.54 17.34
C ILE A 256 13.29 13.69 17.80
N LYS A 257 14.31 13.38 18.61
CA LYS A 257 15.30 14.35 19.07
C LYS A 257 16.36 14.61 18.00
N GLN A 258 16.94 13.53 17.47
CA GLN A 258 17.94 13.54 16.40
C GLN A 258 18.02 12.17 15.73
N GLY A 259 18.47 12.12 14.48
CA GLY A 259 18.64 10.87 13.76
C GLY A 259 19.56 10.94 12.55
N LEU A 260 20.10 9.78 12.20
CA LEU A 260 20.88 9.56 11.00
C LEU A 260 20.19 8.49 10.17
N MET A 261 20.06 8.77 8.87
CA MET A 261 19.50 7.79 7.94
C MET A 261 20.53 7.31 6.95
N THR A 262 20.45 6.02 6.63
CA THR A 262 21.12 5.42 5.49
C THR A 262 20.06 4.85 4.57
N THR A 263 20.18 5.07 3.27
CA THR A 263 19.42 4.26 2.32
C THR A 263 20.33 3.29 1.57
N VAL A 264 20.00 2.01 1.62
CA VAL A 264 20.56 1.02 0.70
C VAL A 264 19.66 1.04 -0.52
N HIS A 265 20.19 1.56 -1.62
CA HIS A 265 19.39 2.02 -2.74
C HIS A 265 19.75 1.24 -4.01
N ALA A 266 18.73 0.85 -4.76
CA ALA A 266 18.88 0.21 -6.06
C ALA A 266 19.69 1.08 -7.04
N ALA A 267 20.23 0.43 -8.06
CA ALA A 267 20.92 1.06 -9.17
C ALA A 267 20.00 2.05 -9.90
N THR A 268 20.58 3.13 -10.41
CA THR A 268 19.85 4.18 -11.13
C THR A 268 20.49 4.46 -12.48
N ALA A 269 19.72 5.07 -13.39
CA ALA A 269 20.18 5.39 -14.76
C ALA A 269 21.37 6.35 -14.83
N SER A 270 21.72 7.03 -13.72
CA SER A 270 22.92 7.87 -13.66
C SER A 270 24.22 7.10 -13.42
N GLN A 271 24.16 5.81 -13.08
CA GLN A 271 25.35 4.99 -12.84
C GLN A 271 25.83 4.31 -14.13
N LEU A 272 27.10 3.90 -14.15
CA LEU A 272 27.71 3.27 -15.32
C LEU A 272 27.73 1.74 -15.20
N THR A 273 27.61 1.06 -16.34
CA THR A 273 27.70 -0.39 -16.43
C THR A 273 29.11 -0.91 -16.12
N VAL A 274 30.13 -0.15 -16.53
CA VAL A 274 31.56 -0.41 -16.29
C VAL A 274 32.24 0.86 -15.78
N ASP A 275 33.46 0.72 -15.25
CA ASP A 275 34.25 1.85 -14.79
C ASP A 275 34.45 2.89 -15.91
N GLY A 276 34.09 4.14 -15.66
CA GLY A 276 34.12 5.21 -16.65
C GLY A 276 34.03 6.62 -16.08
N SER A 277 33.99 7.61 -16.97
CA SER A 277 33.97 9.01 -16.60
C SER A 277 32.55 9.49 -16.27
N MET A 278 32.34 9.95 -15.05
CA MET A 278 31.11 10.64 -14.64
C MET A 278 31.18 12.14 -14.89
N LYS A 279 30.05 12.74 -15.24
CA LYS A 279 29.91 14.19 -15.24
C LYS A 279 29.81 14.69 -13.79
N GLY A 280 30.69 15.60 -13.40
CA GLY A 280 30.69 16.22 -12.07
C GLY A 280 31.65 15.57 -11.07
N LYS A 281 31.35 15.72 -9.77
CA LYS A 281 32.26 15.36 -8.67
C LYS A 281 31.97 14.00 -8.02
N ASP A 282 30.93 13.28 -8.46
CA ASP A 282 30.60 11.96 -7.92
C ASP A 282 31.38 10.85 -8.66
N TRP A 283 32.68 10.75 -8.34
CA TRP A 283 33.55 9.75 -8.96
C TRP A 283 33.16 8.31 -8.62
N ARG A 284 32.51 8.10 -7.47
CA ARG A 284 32.09 6.77 -7.00
C ARG A 284 30.98 6.22 -7.90
N ALA A 285 30.05 7.06 -8.34
CA ALA A 285 29.00 6.68 -9.28
C ALA A 285 29.53 6.26 -10.67
N GLY A 286 30.80 6.55 -10.99
CA GLY A 286 31.46 6.14 -12.22
C GLY A 286 32.05 4.73 -12.19
N ARG A 287 31.98 4.05 -11.04
CA ARG A 287 32.40 2.66 -10.90
C ARG A 287 31.27 1.72 -11.32
N ALA A 288 31.61 0.54 -11.83
CA ALA A 288 30.67 -0.44 -12.35
C ALA A 288 29.53 -0.76 -11.35
N ALA A 289 28.30 -0.42 -11.71
CA ALA A 289 27.13 -0.48 -10.83
C ALA A 289 26.79 -1.90 -10.37
N SER A 290 26.97 -2.90 -11.24
CA SER A 290 26.63 -4.29 -10.97
C SER A 290 27.63 -5.03 -10.08
N ALA A 291 28.77 -4.40 -9.76
CA ALA A 291 29.89 -5.06 -9.07
C ALA A 291 30.32 -4.36 -7.78
N ASN A 292 29.63 -3.29 -7.35
CA ASN A 292 30.06 -2.49 -6.20
C ASN A 292 28.90 -2.14 -5.27
N ILE A 293 29.23 -1.99 -4.00
CA ILE A 293 28.46 -1.19 -3.04
C ILE A 293 29.06 0.22 -3.08
N ILE A 294 28.29 1.20 -3.54
CA ILE A 294 28.81 2.54 -3.89
C ILE A 294 28.25 3.57 -2.89
N PRO A 295 29.05 4.09 -1.95
CA PRO A 295 28.57 5.14 -1.07
C PRO A 295 28.34 6.44 -1.84
N SER A 296 27.21 7.09 -1.58
CA SER A 296 26.73 8.29 -2.29
C SER A 296 26.11 9.28 -1.29
N SER A 297 26.20 10.57 -1.59
CA SER A 297 25.49 11.61 -0.84
C SER A 297 24.01 11.60 -1.20
N THR A 298 23.13 11.91 -0.25
CA THR A 298 21.71 12.14 -0.50
C THR A 298 21.23 13.43 0.15
N GLY A 299 20.35 14.15 -0.55
CA GLY A 299 19.65 15.32 -0.01
C GLY A 299 18.35 14.97 0.70
N ALA A 300 17.97 13.69 0.79
CA ALA A 300 16.63 13.27 1.20
C ALA A 300 16.25 13.78 2.60
N ALA A 301 17.10 13.59 3.61
CA ALA A 301 16.82 14.08 4.96
C ALA A 301 16.69 15.62 5.04
N LYS A 302 17.43 16.37 4.20
CA LYS A 302 17.23 17.84 4.08
C LYS A 302 15.89 18.17 3.43
N ALA A 303 15.44 17.37 2.46
CA ALA A 303 14.13 17.52 1.85
C ALA A 303 12.99 17.12 2.81
N VAL A 304 13.20 16.15 3.71
CA VAL A 304 12.28 15.87 4.83
C VAL A 304 12.13 17.12 5.69
N ALA A 305 13.21 17.81 6.04
CA ALA A 305 13.12 19.07 6.78
C ALA A 305 12.42 20.22 6.03
N LYS A 306 12.37 20.18 4.69
CA LYS A 306 11.57 21.14 3.90
C LYS A 306 10.08 20.80 3.96
N ALA A 307 9.73 19.53 3.79
CA ALA A 307 8.34 19.06 3.82
C ALA A 307 7.76 18.96 5.24
N TYR A 308 8.60 18.74 6.25
CA TYR A 308 8.19 18.60 7.64
C TYR A 308 9.12 19.43 8.54
N PRO A 309 8.88 20.76 8.64
CA PRO A 309 9.83 21.72 9.22
C PRO A 309 10.30 21.44 10.65
N VAL A 310 9.49 20.74 11.45
CA VAL A 310 9.87 20.31 12.81
C VAL A 310 11.13 19.43 12.85
N MET A 311 11.49 18.80 11.72
CA MET A 311 12.72 18.00 11.55
C MET A 311 13.96 18.80 11.14
N LYS A 312 13.85 20.12 10.98
CA LYS A 312 14.98 20.98 10.60
C LYS A 312 16.12 20.86 11.61
N GLY A 313 17.29 20.45 11.13
CA GLY A 313 18.49 20.24 11.95
C GLY A 313 18.51 18.95 12.76
N LYS A 314 17.44 18.15 12.73
CA LYS A 314 17.34 16.88 13.48
C LYS A 314 17.75 15.66 12.67
N LEU A 315 17.63 15.72 11.33
CA LEU A 315 17.91 14.59 10.44
C LEU A 315 18.95 14.93 9.37
N THR A 316 19.87 14.00 9.14
CA THR A 316 20.73 13.96 7.94
C THR A 316 20.99 12.51 7.55
N GLY A 317 21.66 12.26 6.43
CA GLY A 317 21.93 10.90 6.01
C GLY A 317 22.82 10.74 4.79
N MET A 318 22.98 9.48 4.40
CA MET A 318 23.77 9.05 3.25
C MET A 318 23.09 7.89 2.52
N ALA A 319 23.69 7.45 1.42
CA ALA A 319 23.22 6.30 0.66
C ALA A 319 24.36 5.33 0.33
N PHE A 320 24.01 4.06 0.13
CA PHE A 320 24.83 3.07 -0.56
C PHE A 320 24.04 2.57 -1.76
N ARG A 321 24.59 2.72 -2.97
CA ARG A 321 24.00 2.10 -4.18
C ARG A 321 24.45 0.65 -4.25
N VAL A 322 23.52 -0.26 -4.51
CA VAL A 322 23.80 -1.70 -4.58
C VAL A 322 23.31 -2.31 -5.91
N PRO A 323 23.79 -3.50 -6.29
CA PRO A 323 23.46 -4.14 -7.58
C PRO A 323 22.02 -4.70 -7.71
N THR A 324 21.05 -4.15 -6.99
CA THR A 324 19.62 -4.42 -7.23
C THR A 324 19.09 -3.44 -8.27
N VAL A 325 18.16 -3.88 -9.12
CA VAL A 325 17.65 -3.09 -10.26
C VAL A 325 16.45 -2.22 -9.91
N ASP A 326 15.79 -2.50 -8.79
CA ASP A 326 14.75 -1.66 -8.18
C ASP A 326 14.57 -2.07 -6.71
N VAL A 327 13.72 -1.31 -6.01
CA VAL A 327 13.46 -1.36 -4.57
C VAL A 327 14.67 -0.96 -3.74
N SER A 328 14.40 -0.08 -2.80
CA SER A 328 15.37 0.48 -1.87
C SER A 328 14.83 0.35 -0.45
N VAL A 329 15.73 0.52 0.52
CA VAL A 329 15.37 0.47 1.94
C VAL A 329 15.99 1.66 2.67
N VAL A 330 15.25 2.20 3.62
CA VAL A 330 15.72 3.19 4.59
C VAL A 330 16.02 2.48 5.89
N ASP A 331 17.19 2.77 6.45
CA ASP A 331 17.55 2.58 7.85
C ASP A 331 17.55 3.97 8.50
N LEU A 332 16.63 4.19 9.45
CA LEU A 332 16.60 5.37 10.29
C LEU A 332 17.03 4.99 11.71
N THR A 333 18.21 5.44 12.11
CA THR A 333 18.69 5.33 13.49
C THR A 333 18.44 6.65 14.20
N CYS A 334 17.61 6.64 15.25
CA CYS A 334 17.18 7.86 15.91
C CYS A 334 17.08 7.74 17.43
N GLU A 335 17.28 8.89 18.09
CA GLU A 335 16.99 9.10 19.50
C GLU A 335 15.61 9.78 19.62
N LEU A 336 14.72 9.18 20.41
CA LEU A 336 13.36 9.63 20.67
C LEU A 336 13.33 10.59 21.87
N GLU A 337 12.31 11.44 21.93
CA GLU A 337 12.10 12.33 23.08
C GLU A 337 11.37 11.63 24.24
N LYS A 338 10.50 10.65 23.94
CA LYS A 338 9.75 9.86 24.91
C LYS A 338 10.25 8.42 24.96
N GLU A 339 10.39 7.87 26.17
CA GLU A 339 10.63 6.44 26.36
C GLU A 339 9.44 5.63 25.85
N THR A 340 9.72 4.51 25.19
CA THR A 340 8.72 3.60 24.64
C THR A 340 9.26 2.17 24.52
N THR A 341 8.41 1.21 24.17
CA THR A 341 8.83 -0.11 23.72
C THR A 341 8.83 -0.21 22.20
N TYR A 342 9.52 -1.21 21.66
CA TYR A 342 9.50 -1.48 20.21
C TYR A 342 8.13 -1.98 19.75
N ASP A 343 7.40 -2.71 20.60
CA ASP A 343 6.02 -3.12 20.32
C ASP A 343 5.05 -1.93 20.21
N ASP A 344 5.23 -0.89 21.01
CA ASP A 344 4.44 0.35 20.89
C ASP A 344 4.73 1.08 19.57
N ILE A 345 6.00 1.08 19.12
CA ILE A 345 6.38 1.63 17.81
C ILE A 345 5.69 0.83 16.69
N LYS A 346 5.76 -0.50 16.75
CA LYS A 346 5.08 -1.38 15.78
C LYS A 346 3.57 -1.11 15.75
N ALA A 347 2.93 -1.01 16.92
CA ALA A 347 1.50 -0.76 17.04
C ALA A 347 1.09 0.59 16.44
N GLU A 348 1.88 1.66 16.67
CA GLU A 348 1.59 2.98 16.09
C GLU A 348 1.74 2.98 14.56
N VAL A 349 2.81 2.38 14.03
CA VAL A 349 3.02 2.34 12.57
C VAL A 349 1.96 1.47 11.89
N LYS A 350 1.58 0.35 12.51
CA LYS A 350 0.47 -0.48 12.03
C LYS A 350 -0.84 0.30 12.01
N LEU A 351 -1.18 1.00 13.10
CA LEU A 351 -2.35 1.87 13.16
C LEU A 351 -2.33 2.93 12.05
N ALA A 352 -1.19 3.59 11.83
CA ALA A 352 -1.03 4.57 10.75
C ALA A 352 -1.31 3.95 9.38
N SER A 353 -0.76 2.76 9.11
CA SER A 353 -0.90 2.06 7.83
C SER A 353 -2.33 1.59 7.55
N GLU A 354 -3.12 1.32 8.59
CA GLU A 354 -4.50 0.85 8.49
C GLU A 354 -5.52 2.00 8.51
N THR A 355 -5.10 3.21 8.94
CA THR A 355 -6.00 4.36 9.15
C THR A 355 -5.53 5.63 8.46
N TYR A 356 -4.93 6.57 9.19
CA TYR A 356 -4.72 7.96 8.78
C TYR A 356 -3.60 8.15 7.73
N ALA A 357 -2.75 7.14 7.52
CA ALA A 357 -1.71 7.12 6.50
C ALA A 357 -1.86 5.95 5.50
N LYS A 358 -3.05 5.31 5.46
CA LYS A 358 -3.34 4.17 4.58
C LYS A 358 -3.03 4.49 3.11
N GLY A 359 -2.29 3.59 2.46
CA GLY A 359 -1.84 3.74 1.07
C GLY A 359 -0.61 4.63 0.87
N VAL A 360 -0.15 5.35 1.90
CA VAL A 360 1.16 6.03 1.93
C VAL A 360 2.16 5.23 2.78
N VAL A 361 1.73 4.81 3.96
CA VAL A 361 2.49 3.98 4.90
C VAL A 361 1.92 2.56 4.84
N GLY A 362 2.79 1.57 4.67
CA GLY A 362 2.52 0.15 4.83
C GLY A 362 3.22 -0.41 6.05
N TYR A 363 2.87 -1.64 6.42
CA TYR A 363 3.39 -2.36 7.57
C TYR A 363 3.49 -3.86 7.24
N THR A 364 4.57 -4.52 7.66
CA THR A 364 4.72 -5.97 7.54
C THR A 364 5.46 -6.56 8.74
N GLU A 365 5.09 -7.79 9.12
CA GLU A 365 5.80 -8.66 10.08
C GLU A 365 6.38 -9.90 9.37
N ASP A 366 6.18 -10.01 8.05
CA ASP A 366 6.68 -11.13 7.28
C ASP A 366 8.20 -11.01 7.06
N GLN A 367 8.87 -12.15 6.86
CA GLN A 367 10.30 -12.21 6.55
C GLN A 367 10.54 -11.88 5.07
N VAL A 368 10.40 -10.59 4.75
CA VAL A 368 10.46 -10.04 3.39
C VAL A 368 11.87 -9.69 2.93
N VAL A 369 12.04 -9.56 1.61
CA VAL A 369 13.24 -9.04 0.96
C VAL A 369 12.87 -8.02 -0.13
N SER A 370 13.87 -7.36 -0.72
CA SER A 370 13.64 -6.26 -1.67
C SER A 370 12.71 -6.61 -2.84
N SER A 371 12.80 -7.82 -3.39
CA SER A 371 11.97 -8.21 -4.55
C SER A 371 10.49 -8.28 -4.25
N ASP A 372 10.10 -8.47 -2.98
CA ASP A 372 8.69 -8.61 -2.58
C ASP A 372 7.94 -7.26 -2.69
N PHE A 373 8.69 -6.16 -2.72
CA PHE A 373 8.17 -4.80 -2.87
C PHE A 373 8.22 -4.27 -4.30
N ILE A 374 8.65 -5.05 -5.30
CA ILE A 374 8.57 -4.61 -6.70
C ILE A 374 7.12 -4.32 -7.03
N GLY A 375 6.82 -3.11 -7.52
CA GLY A 375 5.48 -2.62 -7.79
C GLY A 375 4.66 -2.27 -6.53
N GLU A 376 5.31 -2.14 -5.36
CA GLU A 376 4.67 -1.57 -4.18
C GLU A 376 4.29 -0.11 -4.44
N THR A 377 3.10 0.24 -3.98
CA THR A 377 2.43 1.53 -4.21
C THR A 377 2.48 2.42 -2.98
N CYS A 378 2.66 1.86 -1.78
CA CYS A 378 2.97 2.64 -0.58
C CYS A 378 4.31 3.36 -0.77
N SER A 379 4.42 4.56 -0.21
CA SER A 379 5.67 5.32 -0.25
C SER A 379 6.73 4.66 0.62
N THR A 380 6.31 4.04 1.70
CA THR A 380 7.16 3.40 2.71
C THR A 380 6.41 2.22 3.30
N VAL A 381 7.09 1.09 3.49
CA VAL A 381 6.54 -0.10 4.16
C VAL A 381 7.46 -0.49 5.30
N PHE A 382 7.00 -0.27 6.52
CA PHE A 382 7.78 -0.54 7.72
C PHE A 382 7.94 -2.03 7.94
N ASP A 383 9.19 -2.46 8.07
CA ASP A 383 9.59 -3.84 8.34
C ASP A 383 9.72 -4.01 9.85
N ALA A 384 8.67 -4.58 10.45
CA ALA A 384 8.55 -4.68 11.89
C ALA A 384 9.61 -5.61 12.51
N GLU A 385 10.07 -6.61 11.76
CA GLU A 385 11.02 -7.61 12.27
C GLU A 385 12.49 -7.29 11.94
N ALA A 386 12.74 -6.36 11.00
CA ALA A 386 14.11 -5.93 10.66
C ALA A 386 14.66 -4.79 11.53
N GLY A 387 13.81 -4.01 12.19
CA GLY A 387 14.24 -2.96 13.11
C GLY A 387 14.78 -3.51 14.43
N ILE A 388 15.51 -2.67 15.17
CA ILE A 388 16.09 -3.07 16.46
C ILE A 388 16.17 -1.87 17.41
N MET A 389 15.78 -2.09 18.67
CA MET A 389 15.80 -1.07 19.72
C MET A 389 16.92 -1.37 20.72
N LEU A 390 17.80 -0.40 20.97
CA LEU A 390 18.92 -0.55 21.89
C LEU A 390 18.55 -0.13 23.32
N THR A 391 17.81 0.98 23.44
CA THR A 391 17.29 1.51 24.71
C THR A 391 15.87 2.02 24.49
N PRO A 392 15.08 2.30 25.55
CA PRO A 392 13.73 2.85 25.42
C PRO A 392 13.60 4.16 24.61
N THR A 393 14.72 4.83 24.31
CA THR A 393 14.76 6.03 23.46
C THR A 393 15.64 5.90 22.23
N PHE A 394 16.40 4.82 22.04
CA PHE A 394 17.34 4.72 20.91
C PHE A 394 17.02 3.50 20.04
N VAL A 395 16.61 3.77 18.80
CA VAL A 395 16.01 2.77 17.92
C VAL A 395 16.52 2.90 16.48
N LYS A 396 16.63 1.75 15.82
CA LYS A 396 16.80 1.62 14.37
C LYS A 396 15.48 1.12 13.76
N LEU A 397 14.96 1.88 12.81
CA LEU A 397 13.74 1.59 12.07
C LEU A 397 14.09 1.28 10.62
N VAL A 398 13.55 0.18 10.08
CA VAL A 398 13.77 -0.27 8.71
C VAL A 398 12.49 -0.12 7.90
N SER A 399 12.58 0.46 6.71
CA SER A 399 11.40 0.66 5.87
C SER A 399 11.74 0.56 4.38
N TRP A 400 11.00 -0.30 3.68
CA TRP A 400 11.17 -0.56 2.26
C TRP A 400 10.40 0.46 1.43
N TYR A 401 10.88 0.71 0.22
CA TYR A 401 10.16 1.49 -0.77
C TYR A 401 10.58 1.09 -2.18
N ASP A 402 9.59 0.89 -3.05
CA ASP A 402 9.86 0.86 -4.49
C ASP A 402 10.19 2.27 -4.96
N ASN A 403 11.46 2.49 -5.29
CA ASN A 403 11.95 3.82 -5.66
C ASN A 403 11.45 4.28 -7.04
N GLU A 404 10.82 3.42 -7.82
CA GLU A 404 10.19 3.77 -9.10
C GLU A 404 8.67 3.78 -9.00
N TRP A 405 8.06 2.66 -8.61
CA TRP A 405 6.61 2.49 -8.64
C TRP A 405 5.90 3.25 -7.53
N GLY A 406 6.37 3.13 -6.28
CA GLY A 406 5.83 3.88 -5.15
C GLY A 406 5.99 5.39 -5.35
N TYR A 407 7.18 5.81 -5.83
CA TYR A 407 7.43 7.22 -6.16
C TYR A 407 6.57 7.74 -7.32
N SER A 408 6.41 6.97 -8.39
CA SER A 408 5.57 7.35 -9.53
C SER A 408 4.08 7.38 -9.15
N THR A 409 3.66 6.50 -8.24
CA THR A 409 2.32 6.55 -7.64
C THR A 409 2.13 7.89 -6.92
N ARG A 410 3.12 8.33 -6.14
CA ARG A 410 3.09 9.64 -5.46
C ARG A 410 3.06 10.84 -6.42
N LEU A 411 3.73 10.75 -7.55
CA LEU A 411 3.64 11.78 -8.60
C LEU A 411 2.23 11.89 -9.17
N VAL A 412 1.62 10.75 -9.53
CA VAL A 412 0.24 10.73 -10.06
C VAL A 412 -0.75 11.18 -8.98
N ASP A 413 -0.54 10.78 -7.72
CA ASP A 413 -1.32 11.24 -6.58
C ASP A 413 -1.23 12.75 -6.38
N LEU A 414 -0.01 13.32 -6.45
CA LEU A 414 0.20 14.76 -6.33
C LEU A 414 -0.51 15.52 -7.45
N VAL A 415 -0.42 15.04 -8.70
CA VAL A 415 -1.19 15.62 -9.81
C VAL A 415 -2.70 15.59 -9.51
N GLY A 416 -3.21 14.47 -9.02
CA GLY A 416 -4.62 14.34 -8.61
C GLY A 416 -5.02 15.31 -7.50
N LEU A 417 -4.19 15.42 -6.46
CA LEU A 417 -4.39 16.36 -5.34
C LEU A 417 -4.45 17.80 -5.81
N MET A 418 -3.50 18.20 -6.66
CA MET A 418 -3.45 19.53 -7.25
C MET A 418 -4.68 19.79 -8.11
N ALA A 419 -5.08 18.84 -8.95
CA ALA A 419 -6.29 18.95 -9.77
C ALA A 419 -7.57 19.10 -8.95
N ALA A 420 -7.68 18.37 -7.84
CA ALA A 420 -8.82 18.53 -6.93
C ALA A 420 -8.82 19.90 -6.24
N ALA A 421 -7.66 20.37 -5.77
CA ALA A 421 -7.52 21.70 -5.16
C ALA A 421 -7.72 22.85 -6.16
N ASP A 422 -7.34 22.66 -7.42
CA ASP A 422 -7.58 23.59 -8.53
C ASP A 422 -9.04 23.59 -9.02
N GLY A 423 -9.92 22.72 -8.47
CA GLY A 423 -11.33 22.62 -8.84
C GLY A 423 -11.61 21.87 -10.15
N VAL A 424 -10.63 21.12 -10.68
CA VAL A 424 -10.75 20.35 -11.94
C VAL A 424 -11.53 19.05 -11.73
N THR A 425 -11.47 18.46 -10.55
CA THR A 425 -12.17 17.22 -10.20
C THR A 425 -12.45 17.14 -8.70
N THR A 426 -13.14 16.10 -8.25
CA THR A 426 -13.37 15.83 -6.81
C THR A 426 -12.21 15.04 -6.21
N LYS A 427 -11.96 15.19 -4.90
CA LYS A 427 -10.91 14.44 -4.19
C LYS A 427 -11.10 12.93 -4.35
N GLU A 428 -12.32 12.43 -4.29
CA GLU A 428 -12.63 11.00 -4.41
C GLU A 428 -12.24 10.43 -5.76
N LYS A 429 -12.40 11.21 -6.84
CA LYS A 429 -12.06 10.81 -8.21
C LYS A 429 -10.57 10.97 -8.50
N ALA A 430 -9.95 12.05 -8.01
CA ALA A 430 -8.51 12.28 -8.13
C ALA A 430 -7.67 11.26 -7.35
N LEU A 431 -8.16 10.85 -6.17
CA LEU A 431 -7.45 10.00 -5.21
C LEU A 431 -8.00 8.57 -5.21
N ALA A 432 -8.59 8.14 -6.33
CA ALA A 432 -9.20 6.82 -6.47
C ALA A 432 -8.30 5.67 -5.95
N TYR A 433 -6.97 5.80 -6.00
CA TYR A 433 -6.04 4.78 -5.45
C TYR A 433 -6.05 4.72 -3.91
N PHE A 434 -6.18 5.86 -3.23
CA PHE A 434 -6.31 5.94 -1.76
C PHE A 434 -7.73 5.59 -1.31
N THR A 435 -8.74 6.08 -2.03
CA THR A 435 -10.14 5.88 -1.67
C THR A 435 -10.65 4.49 -2.06
N ALA A 436 -10.21 3.89 -3.17
CA ALA A 436 -10.55 2.51 -3.51
C ALA A 436 -9.95 1.51 -2.51
N ARG A 437 -8.77 1.77 -1.93
CA ARG A 437 -8.23 0.96 -0.82
C ARG A 437 -8.95 1.18 0.51
N ALA A 438 -9.59 2.33 0.72
CA ALA A 438 -10.51 2.55 1.83
C ALA A 438 -11.91 1.92 1.58
N VAL A 439 -12.34 1.87 0.31
CA VAL A 439 -13.68 1.41 -0.13
C VAL A 439 -13.69 -0.09 -0.45
N GLU A 440 -12.57 -0.71 -0.81
CA GLU A 440 -12.45 -2.17 -0.98
C GLU A 440 -12.66 -2.90 0.35
N ASP A 441 -12.37 -2.28 1.50
CA ASP A 441 -12.79 -2.77 2.81
C ASP A 441 -14.33 -2.78 2.96
N THR A 442 -15.01 -1.76 2.43
CA THR A 442 -16.49 -1.69 2.44
C THR A 442 -17.16 -2.51 1.32
N ARG A 443 -16.39 -3.00 0.34
CA ARG A 443 -16.88 -3.85 -0.76
C ARG A 443 -16.49 -5.32 -0.57
N GLN A 444 -15.40 -5.63 0.12
CA GLN A 444 -15.12 -6.98 0.64
C GLN A 444 -16.15 -7.36 1.70
N SER A 445 -16.65 -6.40 2.50
CA SER A 445 -17.83 -6.61 3.34
C SER A 445 -19.16 -6.76 2.56
N LYS A 446 -19.17 -6.53 1.24
CA LYS A 446 -20.32 -6.75 0.34
C LYS A 446 -20.12 -7.87 -0.68
N ARG A 447 -19.00 -8.59 -0.67
CA ARG A 447 -18.72 -9.72 -1.57
C ARG A 447 -18.73 -11.09 -0.87
N SER A 448 -19.20 -11.17 0.37
CA SER A 448 -19.66 -12.43 0.98
C SER A 448 -21.18 -12.47 1.02
N GLY A 449 -21.78 -13.20 0.07
CA GLY A 449 -23.13 -13.74 0.13
C GLY A 449 -24.30 -12.75 0.06
N ASP A 450 -24.79 -12.49 -1.16
CA ASP A 450 -26.24 -12.30 -1.31
C ASP A 450 -26.90 -13.67 -1.03
N VAL A 451 -27.21 -13.93 0.24
CA VAL A 451 -28.22 -14.91 0.64
C VAL A 451 -29.47 -14.09 0.90
N ARG A 452 -30.58 -14.39 0.23
CA ARG A 452 -31.81 -13.60 0.37
C ARG A 452 -32.28 -13.73 1.81
N MET A 453 -32.79 -12.64 2.40
CA MET A 453 -33.32 -12.63 3.78
C MET A 453 -34.45 -13.66 4.01
N GLU A 454 -35.07 -14.14 2.93
CA GLU A 454 -36.08 -15.20 2.91
C GLU A 454 -35.45 -16.59 3.19
N ASP A 455 -34.21 -16.83 2.74
CA ASP A 455 -33.48 -18.10 2.93
C ASP A 455 -32.96 -18.24 4.37
N TRP A 456 -32.62 -17.12 5.03
CA TRP A 456 -32.21 -17.10 6.45
C TRP A 456 -33.39 -17.34 7.40
N ALA A 457 -34.57 -16.83 7.09
CA ALA A 457 -35.76 -17.04 7.90
C ALA A 457 -36.15 -18.54 7.93
N GLN A 458 -36.11 -19.19 6.77
CA GLN A 458 -36.43 -20.61 6.63
C GLN A 458 -35.37 -21.52 7.29
N ALA A 459 -34.08 -21.19 7.14
CA ALA A 459 -33.00 -21.92 7.81
C ALA A 459 -33.03 -21.78 9.34
N MET A 460 -33.43 -20.61 9.87
CA MET A 460 -33.60 -20.41 11.31
C MET A 460 -34.83 -21.14 11.87
N GLU A 461 -35.90 -21.24 11.09
CA GLU A 461 -37.12 -21.96 11.50
C GLU A 461 -36.90 -23.48 11.54
N GLU A 462 -36.14 -24.02 10.57
CA GLU A 462 -35.74 -25.44 10.54
C GLU A 462 -34.71 -25.79 11.63
N ALA A 463 -33.81 -24.86 11.96
CA ALA A 463 -32.84 -25.03 13.06
C ALA A 463 -33.53 -25.01 14.44
N ASP A 464 -34.56 -24.18 14.64
CA ASP A 464 -35.30 -24.08 15.90
C ASP A 464 -36.12 -25.36 16.20
N GLU A 465 -36.74 -25.98 15.19
CA GLU A 465 -37.46 -27.26 15.34
C GLU A 465 -36.53 -28.45 15.66
N LYS A 466 -35.37 -28.53 14.99
CA LYS A 466 -34.36 -29.56 15.30
C LYS A 466 -33.76 -29.36 16.70
N LEU A 467 -33.53 -28.11 17.10
CA LEU A 467 -33.00 -27.76 18.42
C LEU A 467 -34.01 -28.05 19.55
N LYS A 468 -35.30 -27.81 19.33
CA LYS A 468 -36.38 -28.18 20.28
C LYS A 468 -36.45 -29.69 20.51
N LYS A 469 -36.25 -30.50 19.48
CA LYS A 469 -36.23 -31.97 19.58
C LYS A 469 -35.01 -32.49 20.37
N VAL A 470 -33.84 -31.89 20.18
CA VAL A 470 -32.63 -32.21 20.95
C VAL A 470 -32.78 -31.79 22.42
N ILE A 471 -33.35 -30.61 22.68
CA ILE A 471 -33.60 -30.12 24.04
C ILE A 471 -34.64 -31.00 24.77
N ALA A 472 -35.69 -31.45 24.08
CA ALA A 472 -36.70 -32.36 24.63
C ALA A 472 -36.16 -33.77 24.91
N ALA A 473 -35.16 -34.23 24.15
CA ALA A 473 -34.51 -35.52 24.39
C ALA A 473 -33.51 -35.49 25.57
N VAL A 474 -32.92 -34.32 25.85
CA VAL A 474 -31.91 -34.14 26.91
C VAL A 474 -32.55 -33.76 28.26
N LEU A 475 -33.81 -33.34 28.25
CA LEU A 475 -34.52 -32.92 29.45
C LEU A 475 -35.85 -33.66 29.52
N ASP A 476 -35.96 -34.62 30.45
CA ASP A 476 -37.27 -35.06 30.89
C ASP A 476 -37.94 -33.90 31.66
N VAL A 477 -38.82 -33.17 30.96
CA VAL A 477 -39.46 -31.95 31.46
C VAL A 477 -40.57 -32.27 32.48
N SER A 478 -40.72 -33.52 32.92
CA SER A 478 -41.67 -33.84 33.99
C SER A 478 -41.07 -33.80 35.41
N GLU A 479 -39.76 -34.02 35.60
CA GLU A 479 -39.19 -34.20 36.97
C GLU A 479 -37.84 -33.53 37.29
N SER A 480 -37.28 -32.68 36.41
CA SER A 480 -36.11 -31.84 36.76
C SER A 480 -34.89 -32.62 37.30
N LYS A 481 -34.48 -33.72 36.67
CA LYS A 481 -33.20 -34.40 36.96
C LYS A 481 -32.35 -34.54 35.70
N ILE A 482 -31.05 -34.31 35.85
CA ILE A 482 -30.03 -34.58 34.82
C ILE A 482 -29.71 -36.07 34.90
N VAL A 483 -29.81 -36.80 33.79
CA VAL A 483 -29.43 -38.22 33.70
C VAL A 483 -27.92 -38.29 33.42
N PRO A 484 -27.09 -38.80 34.34
CA PRO A 484 -25.69 -39.08 34.05
C PRO A 484 -25.63 -40.40 33.27
N ASP A 485 -25.01 -40.38 32.09
CA ASP A 485 -24.75 -41.53 31.19
C ASP A 485 -25.79 -41.88 30.10
N ALA A 486 -26.20 -40.87 29.30
CA ALA A 486 -26.86 -41.13 28.02
C ALA A 486 -25.83 -41.33 26.89
N THR A 487 -25.88 -42.48 26.20
CA THR A 487 -25.14 -42.77 24.95
C THR A 487 -26.07 -42.71 23.73
N PHE A 488 -25.54 -42.52 22.52
CA PHE A 488 -26.34 -42.48 21.27
C PHE A 488 -27.20 -43.75 21.06
N GLU A 489 -26.72 -44.92 21.47
CA GLU A 489 -27.49 -46.18 21.45
C GLU A 489 -28.67 -46.19 22.43
N SER A 490 -28.55 -45.53 23.58
CA SER A 490 -29.63 -45.42 24.57
C SER A 490 -30.77 -44.48 24.17
N LEU A 491 -30.55 -43.68 23.11
CA LEU A 491 -31.48 -42.69 22.58
C LEU A 491 -32.09 -43.10 21.22
N GLY A 492 -31.80 -44.32 20.74
CA GLY A 492 -32.42 -44.89 19.53
C GLY A 492 -31.97 -44.28 18.19
N VAL A 493 -30.85 -43.55 18.16
CA VAL A 493 -30.30 -42.95 16.93
C VAL A 493 -29.25 -43.89 16.35
N GLN A 494 -29.53 -44.50 15.19
CA GLN A 494 -28.55 -45.32 14.48
C GLN A 494 -27.50 -44.43 13.80
N GLN A 495 -26.24 -44.85 13.89
CA GLN A 495 -25.06 -44.09 13.51
C GLN A 495 -24.87 -43.93 11.98
N ASP A 496 -25.80 -44.46 11.19
CA ASP A 496 -25.63 -44.66 9.74
C ASP A 496 -26.47 -43.68 8.87
N GLU A 497 -27.14 -42.68 9.47
CA GLU A 497 -27.96 -41.69 8.73
C GLU A 497 -27.29 -40.31 8.53
N ILE A 498 -26.00 -40.16 8.84
CA ILE A 498 -25.27 -38.91 8.59
C ILE A 498 -24.12 -39.18 7.62
N ASP A 499 -24.37 -38.94 6.33
CA ASP A 499 -23.32 -38.89 5.32
C ASP A 499 -22.52 -37.59 5.49
N PRO A 500 -21.23 -37.65 5.90
CA PRO A 500 -20.40 -36.46 6.09
C PRO A 500 -20.13 -35.70 4.79
N ASP A 501 -20.26 -36.35 3.63
CA ASP A 501 -19.96 -35.76 2.33
C ASP A 501 -21.14 -34.95 1.76
N GLU A 502 -22.37 -35.15 2.25
CA GLU A 502 -23.52 -34.27 1.92
C GLU A 502 -23.45 -32.92 2.65
N MET A 503 -22.76 -32.82 3.79
CA MET A 503 -22.59 -31.56 4.54
C MET A 503 -21.64 -30.55 3.88
N PHE A 504 -20.88 -30.95 2.85
CA PHE A 504 -19.86 -30.11 2.21
C PHE A 504 -20.01 -29.99 0.68
N ASN A 505 -21.18 -30.28 0.11
CA ASN A 505 -21.44 -30.00 -1.30
C ASN A 505 -21.91 -28.53 -1.49
N PRO A 506 -21.15 -27.67 -2.18
CA PRO A 506 -21.50 -26.26 -2.35
C PRO A 506 -22.42 -26.07 -3.56
N LYS A 507 -23.65 -26.60 -3.49
CA LYS A 507 -24.75 -26.16 -4.35
C LYS A 507 -25.67 -25.21 -3.61
#